data_AF-A0A8J5BC76-F1
#
_entry.id   AF-A0A8J5BC76-F1
#
_cell.length_a   1.000
_cell.length_b   1.000
_cell.length_c   1.000
_cell.angle_alpha   90.00
_cell.angle_beta   90.00
_cell.angle_gamma   90.00
#
_symmetry.space_group_name_H-M   'P 1'
#
loop_
_entity.id
_entity.type
_entity.pdbx_description
1 polymer ?
#
loop_
_entity_poly.entity_id
_entity_poly.type
_entity_poly.pdbx_seq_one_letter_code
_entity_poly.pdbx_strand_id
1 'polypeptide(L)'
;MASPGGTSSGSSLLHNLGSHEDLQALMEQKKRKRMISNRESARRSRMRKQKQVSDLITELSQLKKENNQLIMLLSITTQRCAAMKAENSILMAQAMELSYALESFNETAHSMRGSNLRSNMSMWDGPQLTDSFMRPARCYRQIKNKPYPKSRYCRGVPDPKIRIYDVGMKKKGVDEFPFCVHLVSWEKENVSSEALEAARIACNKYMTKFAGKDAFHLRVRVHPFHVLRINKMLSCAGADRLQTGMRGAFGKPQGTCARVSIGQVLLSVRCKDNNSHNAQEALRRAKFKFPGRQKIIVSGKWGFTKFNRSDYVKWKSENRIMPDGVNAKLLGCHGPLSKRQPGRAFLQSTLAEAS
;
A
#
# COMPACT_ATOMS: atom_id res chain seq x y z
N MET A 1 -24.00 37.85 7.09
CA MET A 1 -25.18 38.74 7.20
C MET A 1 -25.35 39.01 8.69
N ALA A 2 -24.66 40.03 9.25
CA ALA A 2 -25.16 41.41 9.41
C ALA A 2 -26.55 41.40 10.09
N SER A 3 -26.60 41.43 11.42
CA SER A 3 -26.82 42.62 12.30
C SER A 3 -28.29 43.09 12.31
N PRO A 4 -28.81 43.79 13.34
CA PRO A 4 -28.19 44.22 14.59
C PRO A 4 -29.02 43.92 15.87
N GLY A 5 -28.34 43.95 17.01
CA GLY A 5 -28.97 44.26 18.29
C GLY A 5 -29.48 45.70 18.27
N GLY A 6 -30.77 45.87 18.54
CA GLY A 6 -31.44 47.15 18.69
C GLY A 6 -31.84 47.37 20.14
N THR A 7 -31.23 48.39 20.72
CA THR A 7 -31.49 49.06 22.00
C THR A 7 -32.83 49.82 22.01
N SER A 8 -33.45 49.95 23.18
CA SER A 8 -33.98 51.22 23.75
C SER A 8 -34.77 50.87 25.02
N SER A 9 -34.32 51.33 26.19
CA SER A 9 -34.48 52.68 26.74
C SER A 9 -35.95 52.98 27.06
N GLY A 10 -36.25 53.09 28.36
CA GLY A 10 -37.55 53.54 28.82
C GLY A 10 -37.89 53.04 30.22
N SER A 11 -37.17 53.51 31.24
CA SER A 11 -37.73 53.57 32.59
C SER A 11 -37.53 54.98 33.16
N SER A 12 -38.00 55.97 32.41
CA SER A 12 -38.51 57.21 33.00
C SER A 12 -39.99 57.01 33.30
N LEU A 13 -40.46 57.60 34.40
CA LEU A 13 -41.84 57.62 34.90
C LEU A 13 -42.22 56.48 35.86
N LEU A 14 -41.52 56.40 37.00
CA LEU A 14 -42.18 56.11 38.27
C LEU A 14 -43.00 57.36 38.65
N HIS A 15 -44.23 57.46 38.17
CA HIS A 15 -45.27 58.28 38.77
C HIS A 15 -46.63 57.93 38.14
N ASN A 16 -47.38 57.04 38.79
CA ASN A 16 -48.74 57.32 39.25
C ASN A 16 -49.32 56.08 39.93
N LEU A 17 -49.93 56.30 41.09
CA LEU A 17 -50.59 55.29 41.91
C LEU A 17 -51.68 54.57 41.08
N GLY A 18 -51.36 53.40 40.54
CA GLY A 18 -52.36 52.38 40.22
C GLY A 18 -52.78 51.73 41.53
N SER A 19 -54.09 51.60 41.77
CA SER A 19 -54.61 50.99 43.00
C SER A 19 -54.02 49.59 43.18
N HIS A 20 -53.96 49.10 44.43
CA HIS A 20 -53.49 47.74 44.76
C HIS A 20 -54.12 46.67 43.86
N GLU A 21 -55.35 46.91 43.39
CA GLU A 21 -56.10 46.05 42.47
C GLU A 21 -55.50 45.95 41.06
N ASP A 22 -54.99 47.04 40.49
CA ASP A 22 -54.40 47.05 39.14
C ASP A 22 -53.09 46.26 39.10
N LEU A 23 -52.27 46.40 40.14
CA LEU A 23 -51.02 45.63 40.29
C LEU A 23 -51.31 44.13 40.45
N GLN A 24 -52.38 43.80 41.17
CA GLN A 24 -52.84 42.44 41.41
C GLN A 24 -53.41 41.80 40.13
N ALA A 25 -54.21 42.56 39.36
CA ALA A 25 -54.72 42.14 38.06
C ALA A 25 -53.61 41.89 37.03
N LEU A 26 -52.57 42.75 37.00
CA LEU A 26 -51.43 42.59 36.09
C LEU A 26 -50.55 41.37 36.48
N MET A 27 -50.38 41.13 37.79
CA MET A 27 -49.74 39.90 38.29
C MET A 27 -50.54 38.64 37.96
N GLU A 28 -51.86 38.65 38.08
CA GLU A 28 -52.73 37.54 37.69
C GLU A 28 -52.68 37.28 36.19
N GLN A 29 -52.70 38.33 35.36
CA GLN A 29 -52.56 38.21 33.92
C GLN A 29 -51.19 37.62 33.53
N LYS A 30 -50.12 38.00 34.23
CA LYS A 30 -48.77 37.43 34.05
C LYS A 30 -48.69 35.97 34.49
N LYS A 31 -49.34 35.59 35.60
CA LYS A 31 -49.48 34.18 36.04
C LYS A 31 -50.25 33.34 35.02
N ARG A 32 -51.39 33.85 34.50
CA ARG A 32 -52.17 33.18 33.44
C ARG A 32 -51.35 32.98 32.16
N LYS A 33 -50.63 34.01 31.69
CA LYS A 33 -49.75 33.90 30.51
C LYS A 33 -48.62 32.87 30.71
N ARG A 34 -48.01 32.81 31.91
CA ARG A 34 -47.01 31.77 32.25
C ARG A 34 -47.59 30.37 32.27
N MET A 35 -48.78 30.19 32.85
CA MET A 35 -49.49 28.90 32.88
C MET A 35 -49.79 28.39 31.47
N ILE A 36 -50.27 29.26 30.58
CA ILE A 36 -50.55 28.92 29.17
C ILE A 36 -49.25 28.56 28.45
N SER A 37 -48.19 29.37 28.59
CA SER A 37 -46.89 29.11 27.97
C SER A 37 -46.25 27.79 28.45
N ASN A 38 -46.30 27.49 29.75
CA ASN A 38 -45.80 26.22 30.30
C ASN A 38 -46.61 25.03 29.78
N ARG A 39 -47.93 25.17 29.67
CA ARG A 39 -48.81 24.14 29.11
C ARG A 39 -48.48 23.87 27.64
N GLU A 40 -48.24 24.92 26.86
CA GLU A 40 -47.84 24.82 25.46
C GLU A 40 -46.45 24.21 25.30
N SER A 41 -45.49 24.61 26.14
CA SER A 41 -44.13 24.06 26.17
C SER A 41 -44.13 22.57 26.52
N ALA A 42 -44.91 22.17 27.53
CA ALA A 42 -45.09 20.77 27.90
C ALA A 42 -45.72 19.94 26.75
N ARG A 43 -46.69 20.50 26.03
CA ARG A 43 -47.29 19.88 24.84
C ARG A 43 -46.27 19.71 23.71
N ARG A 44 -45.51 20.76 23.38
CA ARG A 44 -44.46 20.70 22.34
C ARG A 44 -43.36 19.71 22.72
N SER A 45 -42.98 19.63 23.99
CA SER A 45 -42.01 18.66 24.50
C SER A 45 -42.51 17.21 24.34
N ARG A 46 -43.76 16.92 24.72
CA ARG A 46 -44.39 15.60 24.52
C ARG A 46 -44.46 15.22 23.04
N MET A 47 -44.88 16.15 22.16
CA MET A 47 -44.92 15.93 20.72
C MET A 47 -43.54 15.62 20.13
N ARG A 48 -42.49 16.33 20.56
CA ARG A 48 -41.11 16.05 20.11
C ARG A 48 -40.64 14.65 20.54
N LYS A 49 -40.89 14.28 21.80
CA LYS A 49 -40.54 12.94 22.31
C LYS A 49 -41.32 11.85 21.58
N GLN A 50 -42.61 12.06 21.32
CA GLN A 50 -43.44 11.10 20.59
C GLN A 50 -42.96 10.91 19.14
N LYS A 51 -42.59 12.01 18.47
CA LYS A 51 -42.00 11.97 17.13
C LYS A 51 -40.65 11.24 17.12
N GLN A 52 -39.78 11.53 18.09
CA GLN A 52 -38.50 10.84 18.19
C GLN A 52 -38.67 9.32 18.39
N VAL A 53 -39.65 8.91 19.21
CA VAL A 53 -39.96 7.50 19.41
C VAL A 53 -40.53 6.87 18.14
N SER A 54 -41.42 7.55 17.41
CA SER A 54 -41.93 7.02 16.13
C SER A 54 -40.83 6.88 15.09
N ASP A 55 -39.94 7.86 14.98
CA ASP A 55 -38.82 7.85 14.04
C ASP A 55 -37.87 6.67 14.35
N LEU A 56 -37.54 6.45 15.63
CA LEU A 56 -36.73 5.31 16.08
C LEU A 56 -37.39 3.96 15.80
N ILE A 57 -38.72 3.84 15.97
CA ILE A 57 -39.45 2.61 15.63
C ILE A 57 -39.37 2.32 14.13
N THR A 58 -39.51 3.36 13.29
CA THR A 58 -39.39 3.18 11.83
C THR A 58 -37.98 2.74 11.43
N GLU A 59 -36.95 3.35 12.00
CA GLU A 59 -35.55 2.99 11.74
C GLU A 59 -35.24 1.55 12.18
N LEU A 60 -35.70 1.13 13.36
CA LEU A 60 -35.57 -0.25 13.82
C LEU A 60 -36.26 -1.24 12.88
N SER A 61 -37.45 -0.89 12.38
CA SER A 61 -38.18 -1.74 11.43
C SER A 61 -37.41 -1.91 10.11
N GLN A 62 -36.74 -0.85 9.65
CA GLN A 62 -35.97 -0.85 8.42
C GLN A 62 -34.67 -1.63 8.57
N LEU A 63 -33.91 -1.38 9.64
CA LEU A 63 -32.69 -2.13 9.96
C LEU A 63 -32.97 -3.63 10.14
N LYS A 64 -34.12 -3.99 10.72
CA LYS A 64 -34.52 -5.40 10.85
C LYS A 64 -34.78 -6.06 9.49
N LYS A 65 -35.41 -5.34 8.54
CA LYS A 65 -35.60 -5.82 7.17
C LYS A 65 -34.27 -6.00 6.44
N GLU A 66 -33.36 -5.03 6.55
CA GLU A 66 -32.02 -5.10 5.94
C GLU A 66 -31.20 -6.25 6.51
N ASN A 67 -31.25 -6.46 7.83
CA ASN A 67 -30.53 -7.57 8.47
C ASN A 67 -31.05 -8.93 7.98
N ASN A 68 -32.37 -9.10 7.85
CA ASN A 68 -32.95 -10.32 7.28
C ASN A 68 -32.54 -10.54 5.82
N GLN A 69 -32.48 -9.48 5.01
CA GLN A 69 -32.00 -9.56 3.62
C GLN A 69 -30.51 -9.95 3.57
N LEU A 70 -29.67 -9.37 4.43
CA LEU A 70 -28.25 -9.71 4.52
C LEU A 70 -28.03 -11.17 4.93
N ILE A 71 -28.82 -11.69 5.88
CA ILE A 71 -28.76 -13.10 6.29
C ILE A 71 -29.12 -14.02 5.12
N MET A 72 -30.17 -13.68 4.36
CA MET A 72 -30.56 -14.45 3.17
C MET A 72 -29.45 -14.45 2.11
N LEU A 73 -28.88 -13.28 1.80
CA LEU A 73 -27.77 -13.15 0.85
C LEU A 73 -26.53 -13.93 1.31
N LEU A 74 -26.22 -13.88 2.60
CA LEU A 74 -25.11 -14.64 3.18
C LEU A 74 -25.32 -16.14 3.00
N SER A 75 -26.52 -16.66 3.31
CA SER A 75 -26.86 -18.08 3.13
C SER A 75 -26.67 -18.53 1.68
N ILE A 76 -27.22 -17.76 0.72
CA ILE A 76 -27.08 -18.06 -0.71
C ILE A 76 -25.61 -18.03 -1.14
N THR A 77 -24.85 -17.04 -0.69
CA THR A 77 -23.43 -16.90 -1.04
C THR A 77 -22.59 -18.04 -0.47
N THR A 78 -22.87 -18.45 0.78
CA THR A 78 -22.21 -19.60 1.41
C THR A 78 -22.48 -20.88 0.64
N GLN A 79 -23.72 -21.11 0.21
CA GLN A 79 -24.08 -22.28 -0.61
C GLN A 79 -23.36 -22.27 -1.96
N ARG A 80 -23.29 -21.12 -2.64
CA ARG A 80 -22.55 -20.98 -3.91
C ARG A 80 -21.04 -21.23 -3.73
N CYS A 81 -20.45 -20.73 -2.65
CA CYS A 81 -19.05 -20.98 -2.35
C CYS A 81 -18.76 -22.46 -2.06
N ALA A 82 -19.69 -23.19 -1.44
CA ALA A 82 -19.55 -24.63 -1.22
C ALA A 82 -19.60 -25.40 -2.55
N ALA A 83 -20.54 -25.07 -3.43
CA ALA A 83 -20.66 -25.67 -4.77
C ALA A 83 -19.39 -25.46 -5.61
N MET A 84 -18.90 -24.21 -5.68
CA MET A 84 -17.65 -23.90 -6.41
C MET A 84 -16.42 -24.63 -5.86
N LYS A 85 -16.37 -24.89 -4.55
CA LYS A 85 -15.26 -25.66 -3.95
C LYS A 85 -15.33 -27.13 -4.37
N ALA A 86 -16.52 -27.70 -4.43
CA ALA A 86 -16.71 -29.07 -4.92
C ALA A 86 -16.31 -29.18 -6.40
N GLU A 87 -16.76 -28.26 -7.25
CA GLU A 87 -16.35 -28.20 -8.67
C GLU A 87 -14.82 -28.10 -8.83
N ASN A 88 -14.17 -27.20 -8.08
CA ASN A 88 -12.72 -27.09 -8.11
C ASN A 88 -12.02 -28.39 -7.67
N SER A 89 -12.57 -29.13 -6.70
CA SER A 89 -11.99 -30.41 -6.29
C SER A 89 -12.07 -31.46 -7.40
N ILE A 90 -13.18 -31.48 -8.15
CA ILE A 90 -13.36 -32.38 -9.30
C ILE A 90 -12.39 -32.01 -10.42
N LEU A 91 -12.28 -30.72 -10.75
CA LEU A 91 -11.34 -30.24 -11.78
C LEU A 91 -9.88 -30.57 -11.43
N MET A 92 -9.50 -30.48 -10.15
CA MET A 92 -8.16 -30.86 -9.69
C MET A 92 -7.92 -32.37 -9.83
N ALA A 93 -8.92 -33.20 -9.52
CA ALA A 93 -8.84 -34.65 -9.72
C ALA A 93 -8.69 -35.01 -11.21
N GLN A 94 -9.49 -34.40 -12.08
CA GLN A 94 -9.39 -34.58 -13.53
C GLN A 94 -8.02 -34.13 -14.08
N ALA A 95 -7.49 -33.01 -13.59
CA ALA A 95 -6.16 -32.54 -13.98
C ALA A 95 -5.07 -33.53 -13.55
N MET A 96 -5.20 -34.17 -12.37
CA MET A 96 -4.28 -35.20 -11.91
C MET A 96 -4.33 -36.47 -12.78
N GLU A 97 -5.53 -36.95 -13.13
CA GLU A 97 -5.69 -38.10 -14.02
C GLU A 97 -5.08 -37.85 -15.40
N LEU A 98 -5.32 -36.66 -15.96
CA LEU A 98 -4.72 -36.26 -17.25
C LEU A 98 -3.20 -36.15 -17.17
N SER A 99 -2.65 -35.60 -16.08
CA SER A 99 -1.20 -35.54 -15.90
C SER A 99 -0.58 -36.94 -15.79
N TYR A 100 -1.23 -37.85 -15.05
CA TYR A 100 -0.77 -39.21 -14.90
C TYR A 100 -0.83 -39.98 -16.23
N ALA A 101 -1.90 -39.81 -17.00
CA ALA A 101 -2.02 -40.39 -18.34
C ALA A 101 -0.93 -39.87 -19.29
N LEU A 102 -0.58 -38.57 -19.22
CA LEU A 102 0.49 -37.98 -20.02
C LEU A 102 1.87 -38.50 -19.61
N GLU A 103 2.13 -38.66 -18.32
CA GLU A 103 3.38 -39.24 -17.81
C GLU A 103 3.54 -40.69 -18.25
N SER A 104 2.48 -41.50 -18.14
CA SER A 104 2.46 -42.88 -18.62
C SER A 104 2.70 -42.98 -20.15
N PHE A 105 2.12 -42.06 -20.91
CA PHE A 105 2.36 -41.97 -22.36
C PHE A 105 3.81 -41.56 -22.69
N ASN A 106 4.39 -40.64 -21.92
CA ASN A 106 5.80 -40.27 -22.07
C ASN A 106 6.74 -41.41 -21.69
N GLU A 107 6.45 -42.16 -20.63
CA GLU A 107 7.25 -43.33 -20.22
C GLU A 107 7.22 -44.43 -21.29
N THR A 108 6.06 -44.73 -21.86
CA THR A 108 5.94 -45.68 -22.98
C THR A 108 6.67 -45.17 -24.24
N ALA A 109 6.57 -43.88 -24.55
CA ALA A 109 7.32 -43.26 -25.65
C ALA A 109 8.85 -43.29 -25.41
N HIS A 110 9.31 -43.17 -24.16
CA HIS A 110 10.71 -43.32 -23.78
C HIS A 110 11.17 -44.78 -23.85
N SER A 111 10.33 -45.75 -23.49
CA SER A 111 10.63 -47.19 -23.60
C SER A 111 10.74 -47.67 -25.04
N MET A 112 9.96 -47.10 -25.97
CA MET A 112 10.10 -47.39 -27.41
C MET A 112 11.34 -46.74 -28.03
N ARG A 113 11.94 -45.76 -27.35
CA ARG A 113 13.09 -44.97 -27.82
C ARG A 113 14.37 -45.39 -27.08
N GLY A 114 14.61 -46.70 -27.02
CA GLY A 114 15.82 -47.27 -26.42
C GLY A 114 17.05 -47.11 -27.32
N SER A 115 17.79 -46.01 -27.15
CA SER A 115 19.27 -45.91 -27.13
C SER A 115 19.73 -44.50 -27.51
N ASN A 116 20.70 -43.99 -26.74
CA ASN A 116 21.47 -42.75 -26.95
C ASN A 116 20.76 -41.41 -26.65
N LEU A 117 20.86 -40.94 -25.40
CA LEU A 117 21.75 -39.83 -25.02
C LEU A 117 21.55 -39.47 -23.54
N ARG A 118 22.66 -39.42 -22.78
CA ARG A 118 22.74 -38.72 -21.51
C ARG A 118 22.48 -37.23 -21.75
N SER A 119 21.39 -36.69 -21.20
CA SER A 119 21.34 -35.27 -20.84
C SER A 119 20.31 -35.02 -19.74
N ASN A 120 20.76 -34.25 -18.75
CA ASN A 120 20.03 -33.66 -17.62
C ASN A 120 18.50 -33.58 -17.80
N MET A 121 17.79 -34.51 -17.17
CA MET A 121 16.36 -34.35 -16.92
C MET A 121 16.21 -33.90 -15.46
N SER A 122 15.95 -32.61 -15.27
CA SER A 122 15.49 -32.09 -13.98
C SER A 122 14.24 -32.84 -13.58
N MET A 123 14.32 -33.55 -12.46
CA MET A 123 13.19 -34.09 -11.71
C MET A 123 12.08 -33.05 -11.71
N TRP A 124 10.98 -33.36 -12.40
CA TRP A 124 9.75 -32.60 -12.31
C TRP A 124 9.29 -32.71 -10.87
N ASP A 125 9.59 -31.69 -10.07
CA ASP A 125 8.89 -31.43 -8.83
C ASP A 125 7.43 -31.16 -9.21
N GLY A 126 6.61 -32.22 -9.21
CA GLY A 126 5.16 -32.11 -9.06
C GLY A 126 4.85 -31.18 -7.87
N PRO A 127 3.67 -30.55 -7.81
CA PRO A 127 3.40 -29.44 -6.90
C PRO A 127 3.74 -29.86 -5.48
N GLN A 128 4.93 -29.46 -5.03
CA GLN A 128 5.35 -29.72 -3.67
C GLN A 128 4.30 -29.04 -2.81
N LEU A 129 3.75 -29.81 -1.88
CA LEU A 129 2.89 -29.36 -0.79
C LEU A 129 3.68 -28.45 0.19
N THR A 130 4.48 -27.52 -0.35
CA THR A 130 5.21 -26.46 0.33
C THR A 130 4.49 -25.12 0.16
N ASP A 131 3.18 -25.16 -0.07
CA ASP A 131 2.25 -24.08 0.30
C ASP A 131 2.24 -23.98 1.83
N SER A 132 3.38 -23.51 2.32
CA SER A 132 3.64 -23.05 3.66
C SER A 132 2.71 -21.88 3.86
N PHE A 133 1.51 -22.18 4.36
CA PHE A 133 0.40 -21.25 4.53
C PHE A 133 0.88 -19.92 5.12
N MET A 134 1.19 -18.97 4.24
CA MET A 134 1.72 -17.68 4.65
C MET A 134 0.60 -16.92 5.32
N ARG A 135 0.84 -16.41 6.52
CA ARG A 135 -0.18 -15.62 7.22
C ARG A 135 -0.57 -14.43 6.35
N PRO A 136 -1.86 -14.08 6.28
CA PRO A 136 -2.31 -12.90 5.55
C PRO A 136 -1.52 -11.66 5.97
N ALA A 137 -1.11 -10.84 5.00
CA ALA A 137 -0.23 -9.69 5.22
C ALA A 137 -0.78 -8.67 6.25
N ARG A 138 -2.09 -8.68 6.52
CA ARG A 138 -2.72 -7.88 7.59
C ARG A 138 -2.07 -8.07 8.96
N CYS A 139 -1.54 -9.27 9.24
CA CYS A 139 -0.87 -9.57 10.51
C CYS A 139 0.44 -8.79 10.69
N TYR A 140 1.12 -8.46 9.58
CA TYR A 140 2.45 -7.86 9.59
C TYR A 140 2.47 -6.43 9.06
N ARG A 141 1.38 -5.92 8.46
CA ARG A 141 1.31 -4.61 7.81
C ARG A 141 1.75 -3.45 8.71
N GLN A 142 1.30 -3.41 9.96
CA GLN A 142 1.65 -2.30 10.85
C GLN A 142 3.04 -2.47 11.47
N ILE A 143 3.81 -1.39 11.47
CA ILE A 143 5.12 -1.35 12.11
C ILE A 143 4.93 -1.19 13.63
N LYS A 144 4.96 -2.30 14.37
CA LYS A 144 4.78 -2.30 15.84
C LYS A 144 6.09 -2.49 16.61
N ASN A 145 6.96 -3.36 16.10
CA ASN A 145 8.17 -3.78 16.81
C ASN A 145 9.40 -2.94 16.42
N LYS A 146 10.47 -3.06 17.22
CA LYS A 146 11.79 -2.54 16.85
C LYS A 146 12.31 -3.25 15.58
N PRO A 147 13.16 -2.60 14.77
CA PRO A 147 13.79 -3.26 13.62
C PRO A 147 14.54 -4.52 14.06
N TYR A 148 14.27 -5.62 13.39
CA TYR A 148 14.86 -6.92 13.69
C TYR A 148 15.48 -7.49 12.40
N PRO A 149 16.77 -7.24 12.13
CA PRO A 149 17.42 -7.69 10.91
C PRO A 149 18.03 -9.09 11.04
N LYS A 150 18.32 -9.72 9.89
CA LYS A 150 19.20 -10.89 9.83
C LYS A 150 20.56 -10.52 10.44
N SER A 151 20.98 -11.25 11.46
CA SER A 151 22.17 -10.94 12.27
C SER A 151 22.72 -12.20 12.91
N ARG A 152 23.87 -12.11 13.61
CA ARG A 152 24.47 -13.23 14.37
C ARG A 152 23.52 -13.83 15.42
N TYR A 153 22.56 -13.04 15.91
CA TYR A 153 21.55 -13.43 16.91
C TYR A 153 20.25 -13.94 16.27
N CYS A 154 19.91 -13.47 15.06
CA CYS A 154 18.75 -13.96 14.31
C CYS A 154 19.19 -14.90 13.19
N ARG A 155 19.36 -16.18 13.53
CA ARG A 155 19.75 -17.25 12.59
C ARG A 155 18.51 -17.93 11.97
N GLY A 156 18.73 -18.68 10.89
CA GLY A 156 17.63 -19.41 10.21
C GLY A 156 16.61 -18.50 9.52
N VAL A 157 17.02 -17.29 9.14
CA VAL A 157 16.17 -16.35 8.40
C VAL A 157 16.09 -16.79 6.94
N PRO A 158 14.88 -17.01 6.39
CA PRO A 158 14.72 -17.34 4.99
C PRO A 158 15.11 -16.15 4.11
N ASP A 159 15.63 -16.44 2.93
CA ASP A 159 16.03 -15.40 1.99
C ASP A 159 14.80 -14.67 1.41
N PRO A 160 14.90 -13.36 1.14
CA PRO A 160 13.79 -12.58 0.59
C PRO A 160 13.36 -13.09 -0.78
N LYS A 161 12.05 -13.05 -1.06
CA LYS A 161 11.53 -13.49 -2.36
C LYS A 161 12.03 -12.62 -3.52
N ILE A 162 12.15 -11.30 -3.28
CA ILE A 162 12.79 -10.39 -4.23
C ILE A 162 14.31 -10.57 -4.22
N ARG A 163 14.84 -11.05 -5.36
CA ARG A 163 16.29 -11.22 -5.58
C ARG A 163 16.89 -10.15 -6.50
N ILE A 164 16.07 -9.55 -7.35
CA ILE A 164 16.51 -8.61 -8.39
C ILE A 164 15.88 -7.25 -8.11
N TYR A 165 16.69 -6.23 -7.87
CA TYR A 165 16.23 -4.86 -7.59
C TYR A 165 16.24 -3.96 -8.83
N ASP A 166 17.14 -4.23 -9.78
CA ASP A 166 17.27 -3.47 -11.02
C ASP A 166 16.90 -4.33 -12.23
N VAL A 167 16.00 -3.82 -13.09
CA VAL A 167 15.43 -4.52 -14.24
C VAL A 167 15.43 -3.60 -15.47
N GLY A 168 15.48 -4.19 -16.66
CA GLY A 168 15.61 -3.45 -17.92
C GLY A 168 17.06 -3.06 -18.18
N MET A 169 17.27 -1.93 -18.82
CA MET A 169 18.58 -1.44 -19.25
C MET A 169 19.36 -0.74 -18.13
N LYS A 170 19.77 -1.53 -17.13
CA LYS A 170 20.55 -1.07 -15.97
C LYS A 170 21.96 -0.56 -16.30
N LYS A 171 22.55 -0.98 -17.43
CA LYS A 171 23.88 -0.56 -17.88
C LYS A 171 23.86 0.72 -18.73
N LYS A 172 22.70 1.16 -19.22
CA LYS A 172 22.61 2.38 -20.04
C LYS A 172 23.01 3.60 -19.23
N GLY A 173 23.74 4.50 -19.90
CA GLY A 173 24.25 5.74 -19.33
C GLY A 173 23.14 6.64 -18.75
N VAL A 174 23.55 7.62 -17.96
CA VAL A 174 22.67 8.61 -17.35
C VAL A 174 21.91 9.46 -18.38
N ASP A 175 22.50 9.71 -19.54
CA ASP A 175 21.95 10.59 -20.57
C ASP A 175 20.81 9.97 -21.39
N GLU A 176 20.75 8.64 -21.46
CA GLU A 176 19.78 7.90 -22.28
C GLU A 176 18.34 8.01 -21.80
N PHE A 177 18.16 8.14 -20.47
CA PHE A 177 16.85 8.08 -19.82
C PHE A 177 16.63 9.30 -18.92
N PRO A 178 16.20 10.44 -19.51
CA PRO A 178 15.97 11.68 -18.79
C PRO A 178 14.71 11.66 -17.92
N PHE A 179 13.66 10.95 -18.36
CA PHE A 179 12.37 10.93 -17.67
C PHE A 179 12.40 9.98 -16.47
N CYS A 180 11.78 10.36 -15.36
CA CYS A 180 11.64 9.49 -14.19
C CYS A 180 10.27 9.61 -13.51
N VAL A 181 9.72 8.45 -13.12
CA VAL A 181 8.50 8.34 -12.31
C VAL A 181 8.78 7.49 -11.08
N HIS A 182 8.21 7.91 -9.96
CA HIS A 182 8.32 7.25 -8.67
C HIS A 182 6.96 6.75 -8.22
N LEU A 183 6.94 5.54 -7.64
CA LEU A 183 5.83 5.07 -6.82
C LEU A 183 6.19 5.28 -5.36
N VAL A 184 5.40 6.07 -4.65
CA VAL A 184 5.69 6.55 -3.30
C VAL A 184 4.64 6.00 -2.33
N SER A 185 5.09 5.50 -1.18
CA SER A 185 4.17 5.11 -0.10
C SER A 185 3.59 6.34 0.59
N TRP A 186 2.27 6.38 0.77
CA TRP A 186 1.58 7.41 1.54
C TRP A 186 1.19 6.92 2.94
N GLU A 187 1.72 5.76 3.34
CA GLU A 187 1.48 5.15 4.64
C GLU A 187 2.79 4.64 5.25
N LYS A 188 2.81 4.54 6.58
CA LYS A 188 3.91 3.94 7.35
C LYS A 188 3.57 2.49 7.64
N GLU A 189 4.17 1.57 6.89
CA GLU A 189 3.83 0.15 6.95
C GLU A 189 5.01 -0.76 6.58
N ASN A 190 4.86 -2.05 6.92
CA ASN A 190 5.72 -3.11 6.45
C ASN A 190 5.21 -3.61 5.09
N VAL A 191 6.08 -3.56 4.09
CA VAL A 191 5.86 -4.12 2.76
C VAL A 191 6.60 -5.44 2.67
N SER A 192 5.90 -6.54 2.38
CA SER A 192 6.52 -7.87 2.37
C SER A 192 7.43 -8.07 1.15
N SER A 193 8.39 -9.00 1.25
CA SER A 193 9.31 -9.31 0.14
C SER A 193 8.58 -9.86 -1.10
N GLU A 194 7.47 -10.55 -0.88
CA GLU A 194 6.59 -11.11 -1.90
C GLU A 194 5.83 -10.01 -2.64
N ALA A 195 5.32 -9.00 -1.91
CA ALA A 195 4.67 -7.84 -2.50
C ALA A 195 5.64 -7.03 -3.38
N LEU A 196 6.89 -6.87 -2.94
CA LEU A 196 7.94 -6.22 -3.73
C LEU A 196 8.22 -6.98 -5.04
N GLU A 197 8.35 -8.29 -4.98
CA GLU A 197 8.60 -9.11 -6.17
C GLU A 197 7.39 -9.09 -7.12
N ALA A 198 6.17 -9.21 -6.60
CA ALA A 198 4.94 -9.12 -7.40
C ALA A 198 4.81 -7.76 -8.10
N ALA A 199 5.11 -6.67 -7.39
CA ALA A 199 5.07 -5.31 -7.94
C ALA A 199 6.15 -5.11 -9.03
N ARG A 200 7.36 -5.63 -8.80
CA ARG A 200 8.47 -5.60 -9.77
C ARG A 200 8.11 -6.35 -11.05
N ILE A 201 7.57 -7.57 -10.93
CA ILE A 201 7.14 -8.39 -12.08
C ILE A 201 6.03 -7.69 -12.86
N ALA A 202 5.01 -7.17 -12.16
CA ALA A 202 3.89 -6.47 -12.79
C ALA A 202 4.35 -5.24 -13.60
N CYS A 203 5.21 -4.41 -13.01
CA CYS A 203 5.79 -3.25 -13.68
C CYS A 203 6.65 -3.66 -14.88
N ASN A 204 7.53 -4.64 -14.72
CA ASN A 204 8.43 -5.11 -15.76
C ASN A 204 7.69 -5.71 -16.95
N LYS A 205 6.67 -6.55 -16.69
CA LYS A 205 5.88 -7.20 -17.74
C LYS A 205 5.13 -6.17 -18.59
N TYR A 206 4.56 -5.15 -17.95
CA TYR A 206 3.89 -4.07 -18.68
C TYR A 206 4.88 -3.24 -19.51
N MET A 207 5.96 -2.77 -18.90
CA MET A 207 6.96 -1.95 -19.62
C MET A 207 7.60 -2.70 -20.78
N THR A 208 7.91 -3.99 -20.60
CA THR A 208 8.49 -4.82 -21.68
C THR A 208 7.51 -4.96 -22.85
N LYS A 209 6.21 -5.10 -22.59
CA LYS A 209 5.19 -5.26 -23.62
C LYS A 209 4.95 -3.98 -24.44
N PHE A 210 4.90 -2.82 -23.78
CA PHE A 210 4.46 -1.57 -24.43
C PHE A 210 5.61 -0.64 -24.81
N ALA A 211 6.68 -0.58 -24.02
CA ALA A 211 7.84 0.26 -24.31
C ALA A 211 9.01 -0.52 -24.93
N GLY A 212 9.05 -1.84 -24.75
CA GLY A 212 10.18 -2.69 -25.10
C GLY A 212 11.19 -2.82 -23.95
N LYS A 213 11.90 -3.95 -23.91
CA LYS A 213 12.88 -4.28 -22.86
C LYS A 213 14.01 -3.24 -22.74
N ASP A 214 14.32 -2.57 -23.84
CA ASP A 214 15.50 -1.74 -24.00
C ASP A 214 15.25 -0.25 -23.72
N ALA A 215 13.99 0.11 -23.45
CA ALA A 215 13.52 1.49 -23.37
C ALA A 215 13.38 2.03 -21.95
N PHE A 216 13.63 1.21 -20.92
CA PHE A 216 13.48 1.61 -19.52
C PHE A 216 14.51 0.97 -18.60
N HIS A 217 14.65 1.56 -17.41
CA HIS A 217 15.35 1.01 -16.27
C HIS A 217 14.44 1.15 -15.04
N LEU A 218 14.02 0.02 -14.48
CA LEU A 218 13.22 -0.07 -13.26
C LEU A 218 14.14 -0.41 -12.09
N ARG A 219 14.02 0.34 -10.99
CA ARG A 219 14.71 0.11 -9.73
C ARG A 219 13.72 0.02 -8.59
N VAL A 220 13.78 -1.07 -7.83
CA VAL A 220 13.16 -1.19 -6.51
C VAL A 220 14.07 -0.49 -5.51
N ARG A 221 13.57 0.56 -4.85
CA ARG A 221 14.36 1.41 -3.94
C ARG A 221 14.39 0.88 -2.51
N VAL A 222 13.40 0.07 -2.13
CA VAL A 222 13.27 -0.47 -0.77
C VAL A 222 13.79 -1.90 -0.70
N HIS A 223 14.44 -2.23 0.43
CA HIS A 223 15.01 -3.55 0.69
C HIS A 223 14.36 -4.18 1.93
N PRO A 224 14.00 -5.47 1.88
CA PRO A 224 13.35 -6.17 2.98
C PRO A 224 14.37 -6.67 4.01
N PHE A 225 14.87 -5.76 4.85
CA PHE A 225 15.83 -6.13 5.91
C PHE A 225 15.17 -6.60 7.20
N HIS A 226 13.90 -6.27 7.44
CA HIS A 226 13.23 -6.64 8.67
C HIS A 226 12.69 -8.07 8.59
N VAL A 227 13.01 -8.89 9.58
CA VAL A 227 12.56 -10.27 9.69
C VAL A 227 11.24 -10.34 10.43
N LEU A 228 10.26 -10.97 9.80
CA LEU A 228 8.97 -11.32 10.38
C LEU A 228 9.08 -12.66 11.13
N ARG A 229 8.44 -12.73 12.28
CA ARG A 229 8.45 -13.90 13.15
C ARG A 229 7.05 -14.46 13.32
N ILE A 230 6.97 -15.78 13.42
CA ILE A 230 5.73 -16.51 13.65
C ILE A 230 5.91 -17.48 14.80
N ASN A 231 5.02 -17.40 15.80
CA ASN A 231 4.79 -18.51 16.71
C ASN A 231 3.78 -19.45 16.02
N LYS A 232 4.25 -20.60 15.51
CA LYS A 232 3.41 -21.55 14.77
C LYS A 232 2.63 -22.40 15.77
N MET A 233 1.31 -22.33 15.69
CA MET A 233 0.42 -23.23 16.43
C MET A 233 0.12 -24.44 15.55
N LEU A 234 0.13 -25.63 16.15
CA LEU A 234 -0.36 -26.85 15.52
C LEU A 234 -1.87 -26.74 15.34
N SER A 235 -2.33 -27.00 14.13
CA SER A 235 -3.75 -27.06 13.79
C SER A 235 -4.11 -28.52 13.54
N CYS A 236 -4.20 -29.30 14.61
CA CYS A 236 -4.67 -30.69 14.60
C CYS A 236 -5.55 -30.95 15.82
N ALA A 237 -6.41 -31.98 15.75
CA ALA A 237 -7.21 -32.39 16.90
C ALA A 237 -6.29 -32.82 18.05
N GLY A 238 -6.56 -32.36 19.27
CA GLY A 238 -5.69 -32.61 20.42
C GLY A 238 -4.36 -31.83 20.42
N ALA A 239 -4.20 -30.82 19.54
CA ALA A 239 -2.99 -30.00 19.48
C ALA A 239 -2.57 -29.39 20.82
N ASP A 240 -3.53 -29.08 21.69
CA ASP A 240 -3.29 -28.54 23.04
C ASP A 240 -2.35 -29.43 23.88
N ARG A 241 -2.41 -30.76 23.68
CA ARG A 241 -1.52 -31.72 24.37
C ARG A 241 -0.11 -31.76 23.79
N LEU A 242 0.05 -31.35 22.53
CA LEU A 242 1.28 -31.49 21.76
C LEU A 242 2.06 -30.18 21.61
N GLN A 243 1.45 -29.04 21.93
CA GLN A 243 2.08 -27.72 21.81
C GLN A 243 2.10 -26.99 23.16
N THR A 244 3.11 -26.15 23.35
CA THR A 244 3.26 -25.35 24.58
C THR A 244 2.37 -24.11 24.62
N GLY A 245 1.48 -23.94 23.63
CA GLY A 245 0.63 -22.77 23.48
C GLY A 245 1.44 -21.47 23.47
N MET A 246 1.21 -20.62 24.47
CA MET A 246 1.88 -19.32 24.60
C MET A 246 3.12 -19.35 25.50
N ARG A 247 3.46 -20.50 26.12
CA ARG A 247 4.70 -20.64 26.89
C ARG A 247 5.89 -20.59 25.92
N GLY A 248 6.80 -19.66 26.15
CA GLY A 248 7.97 -19.44 25.28
C GLY A 248 7.63 -18.90 23.89
N ALA A 249 6.61 -18.02 23.78
CA ALA A 249 6.05 -17.51 22.52
C ALA A 249 6.96 -16.60 21.66
N PHE A 250 8.28 -16.81 21.68
CA PHE A 250 9.19 -16.14 20.76
C PHE A 250 9.19 -16.84 19.40
N GLY A 251 8.56 -16.19 18.42
CA GLY A 251 8.38 -16.78 17.10
C GLY A 251 9.68 -17.04 16.33
N LYS A 252 9.65 -18.06 15.48
CA LYS A 252 10.73 -18.38 14.53
C LYS A 252 10.67 -17.43 13.32
N PRO A 253 11.80 -17.07 12.69
CA PRO A 253 11.81 -16.33 11.42
C PRO A 253 10.98 -17.04 10.34
N GLN A 254 10.12 -16.31 9.63
CA GLN A 254 9.25 -16.86 8.57
C GLN A 254 9.40 -16.14 7.24
N GLY A 255 9.69 -14.84 7.26
CA GLY A 255 9.79 -14.04 6.05
C GLY A 255 10.47 -12.71 6.32
N THR A 256 10.67 -11.92 5.27
CA THR A 256 11.30 -10.61 5.36
C THR A 256 10.39 -9.53 4.78
N CYS A 257 10.49 -8.32 5.33
CA CYS A 257 9.72 -7.16 4.89
C CYS A 257 10.57 -5.89 4.92
N ALA A 258 10.22 -4.95 4.06
CA ALA A 258 10.76 -3.60 4.04
C ALA A 258 9.90 -2.72 4.95
N ARG A 259 10.54 -1.99 5.86
CA ARG A 259 9.88 -0.96 6.66
C ARG A 259 9.85 0.34 5.86
N VAL A 260 8.66 0.85 5.59
CA VAL A 260 8.49 2.02 4.73
C VAL A 260 7.89 3.17 5.53
N SER A 261 8.39 4.39 5.29
CA SER A 261 7.87 5.63 5.86
C SER A 261 6.97 6.37 4.87
N ILE A 262 6.15 7.29 5.37
CA ILE A 262 5.33 8.16 4.53
C ILE A 262 6.25 9.01 3.64
N GLY A 263 5.97 9.07 2.34
CA GLY A 263 6.77 9.80 1.37
C GLY A 263 8.00 9.03 0.86
N GLN A 264 8.26 7.81 1.35
CA GLN A 264 9.37 7.00 0.87
C GLN A 264 9.06 6.36 -0.49
N VAL A 265 10.01 6.44 -1.41
CA VAL A 265 9.90 5.85 -2.76
C VAL A 265 10.06 4.33 -2.68
N LEU A 266 9.11 3.59 -3.25
CA LEU A 266 9.10 2.14 -3.36
C LEU A 266 9.78 1.67 -4.66
N LEU A 267 9.28 2.16 -5.79
CA LEU A 267 9.74 1.83 -7.14
C LEU A 267 10.09 3.12 -7.89
N SER A 268 11.10 3.05 -8.73
CA SER A 268 11.47 4.14 -9.64
C SER A 268 11.66 3.58 -11.04
N VAL A 269 11.04 4.20 -12.03
CA VAL A 269 11.27 3.88 -13.44
C VAL A 269 11.88 5.11 -14.09
N ARG A 270 12.99 4.93 -14.82
CA ARG A 270 13.48 5.93 -15.76
C ARG A 270 13.36 5.41 -17.19
N CYS A 271 12.98 6.29 -18.11
CA CYS A 271 12.83 5.97 -19.53
C CYS A 271 13.01 7.23 -20.39
N LYS A 272 12.82 7.10 -21.70
CA LYS A 272 12.70 8.25 -22.62
C LYS A 272 11.33 8.91 -22.44
N ASP A 273 11.22 10.20 -22.73
CA ASP A 273 9.99 10.98 -22.56
C ASP A 273 8.80 10.42 -23.34
N ASN A 274 9.06 9.82 -24.50
CA ASN A 274 8.05 9.17 -25.35
C ASN A 274 7.28 8.06 -24.60
N ASN A 275 7.93 7.40 -23.63
CA ASN A 275 7.35 6.30 -22.84
C ASN A 275 6.84 6.74 -21.46
N SER A 276 6.63 8.04 -21.27
CA SER A 276 6.20 8.62 -19.99
C SER A 276 4.85 8.06 -19.51
N HIS A 277 3.85 8.04 -20.39
CA HIS A 277 2.52 7.50 -20.09
C HIS A 277 2.57 6.00 -19.71
N ASN A 278 3.33 5.21 -20.47
CA ASN A 278 3.50 3.78 -20.22
C ASN A 278 4.16 3.51 -18.86
N ALA A 279 5.13 4.34 -18.45
CA ALA A 279 5.77 4.23 -17.14
C ALA A 279 4.80 4.53 -15.98
N GLN A 280 3.93 5.53 -16.14
CA GLN A 280 2.90 5.85 -15.13
C GLN A 280 1.88 4.71 -15.00
N GLU A 281 1.41 4.16 -16.12
CA GLU A 281 0.47 3.05 -16.13
C GLU A 281 1.09 1.76 -15.54
N ALA A 282 2.37 1.49 -15.82
CA ALA A 282 3.11 0.39 -15.21
C ALA A 282 3.13 0.49 -13.67
N LEU A 283 3.38 1.70 -13.15
CA LEU A 283 3.40 1.96 -11.71
C LEU A 283 2.00 1.93 -11.09
N ARG A 284 0.95 2.29 -11.84
CA ARG A 284 -0.45 2.10 -11.42
C ARG A 284 -0.77 0.62 -11.25
N ARG A 285 -0.30 -0.24 -12.14
CA ARG A 285 -0.45 -1.70 -12.01
C ARG A 285 0.34 -2.26 -10.82
N ALA A 286 1.57 -1.75 -10.62
CA ALA A 286 2.40 -2.14 -9.49
C ALA A 286 1.80 -1.71 -8.13
N LYS A 287 1.14 -0.54 -8.08
CA LYS A 287 0.45 -0.03 -6.88
C LYS A 287 -0.54 -1.04 -6.31
N PHE A 288 -1.29 -1.76 -7.13
CA PHE A 288 -2.26 -2.77 -6.65
C PHE A 288 -1.62 -3.99 -5.97
N LYS A 289 -0.30 -4.15 -6.03
CA LYS A 289 0.44 -5.21 -5.35
C LYS A 289 0.90 -4.80 -3.95
N PHE A 290 0.81 -3.52 -3.61
CA PHE A 290 1.17 -3.00 -2.31
C PHE A 290 -0.06 -2.87 -1.39
N PRO A 291 0.12 -3.04 -0.07
CA PRO A 291 -0.90 -2.66 0.90
C PRO A 291 -1.05 -1.13 0.94
N GLY A 292 -2.14 -0.61 1.49
CA GLY A 292 -2.26 0.83 1.76
C GLY A 292 -2.41 1.72 0.52
N ARG A 293 -2.10 3.01 0.69
CA ARG A 293 -2.21 4.04 -0.34
C ARG A 293 -0.84 4.41 -0.90
N GLN A 294 -0.66 4.24 -2.21
CA GLN A 294 0.50 4.77 -2.93
C GLN A 294 0.11 5.92 -3.84
N LYS A 295 1.07 6.82 -4.07
CA LYS A 295 0.98 7.91 -5.04
C LYS A 295 2.04 7.72 -6.12
N ILE A 296 1.68 8.02 -7.36
CA ILE A 296 2.60 8.05 -8.49
C ILE A 296 3.01 9.50 -8.67
N ILE A 297 4.31 9.76 -8.72
CA ILE A 297 4.88 11.11 -8.80
C ILE A 297 5.85 11.14 -9.97
N VAL A 298 5.65 12.07 -10.89
CA VAL A 298 6.64 12.37 -11.94
C VAL A 298 7.74 13.22 -11.31
N SER A 299 8.98 12.79 -11.47
CA SER A 299 10.13 13.49 -10.91
C SER A 299 10.56 14.64 -11.82
N GLY A 300 10.87 15.80 -11.24
CA GLY A 300 11.55 16.90 -11.95
C GLY A 300 13.05 16.67 -12.15
N LYS A 301 13.58 15.54 -11.66
CA LYS A 301 15.00 15.19 -11.74
C LYS A 301 15.37 14.48 -13.03
N TRP A 302 16.63 14.57 -13.43
CA TRP A 302 17.16 13.84 -14.58
C TRP A 302 17.35 12.36 -14.23
N GLY A 303 16.45 11.49 -14.71
CA GLY A 303 16.53 10.04 -14.49
C GLY A 303 16.63 9.68 -12.99
N PHE A 304 17.67 8.93 -12.63
CA PHE A 304 17.93 8.55 -11.23
C PHE A 304 18.91 9.47 -10.50
N THR A 305 19.35 10.55 -11.14
CA THR A 305 20.27 11.51 -10.53
C THR A 305 19.58 12.35 -9.44
N LYS A 306 20.40 13.08 -8.70
CA LYS A 306 19.92 14.05 -7.70
C LYS A 306 19.59 15.42 -8.30
N PHE A 307 19.96 15.67 -9.57
CA PHE A 307 19.90 16.98 -10.21
C PHE A 307 18.56 17.20 -10.91
N ASN A 308 18.08 18.46 -10.90
CA ASN A 308 16.91 18.84 -11.67
C ASN A 308 17.21 18.77 -13.16
N ARG A 309 16.16 18.57 -13.97
CA ARG A 309 16.30 18.43 -15.42
C ARG A 309 16.93 19.67 -16.08
N SER A 310 16.52 20.88 -15.68
CA SER A 310 17.07 22.15 -16.16
C SER A 310 18.55 22.29 -15.84
N ASP A 311 18.91 22.03 -14.58
CA ASP A 311 20.27 22.21 -14.07
C ASP A 311 21.22 21.19 -14.69
N TYR A 312 20.73 19.97 -14.93
CA TYR A 312 21.48 18.93 -15.61
C TYR A 312 21.86 19.34 -17.03
N VAL A 313 20.92 19.86 -17.82
CA VAL A 313 21.19 20.33 -19.18
C VAL A 313 22.18 21.48 -19.18
N LYS A 314 22.03 22.45 -18.27
CA LYS A 314 22.95 23.58 -18.12
C LYS A 314 24.37 23.16 -17.76
N TRP A 315 24.55 22.34 -16.72
CA TRP A 315 25.89 21.90 -16.34
C TRP A 315 26.50 20.92 -17.34
N LYS A 316 25.68 20.22 -18.13
CA LYS A 316 26.15 19.43 -19.25
C LYS A 316 26.69 20.30 -20.37
N SER A 317 26.02 21.40 -20.74
CA SER A 317 26.56 22.36 -21.72
C SER A 317 27.83 23.07 -21.22
N GLU A 318 27.95 23.27 -19.90
CA GLU A 318 29.16 23.81 -19.28
C GLU A 318 30.30 22.77 -19.13
N ASN A 319 30.11 21.51 -19.59
CA ASN A 319 31.05 20.39 -19.41
C ASN A 319 31.43 20.12 -17.93
N ARG A 320 30.52 20.43 -17.00
CA ARG A 320 30.70 20.24 -15.55
C ARG A 320 30.10 18.94 -15.03
N ILE A 321 29.35 18.21 -15.86
CA ILE A 321 28.79 16.91 -15.50
C ILE A 321 29.63 15.81 -16.12
N MET A 322 30.09 14.88 -15.28
CA MET A 322 30.71 13.64 -15.70
C MET A 322 29.71 12.48 -15.55
N PRO A 323 29.46 11.68 -16.59
CA PRO A 323 28.66 10.46 -16.47
C PRO A 323 29.38 9.42 -15.61
N ASP A 324 28.67 8.82 -14.65
CA ASP A 324 29.15 7.79 -13.73
C ASP A 324 28.21 6.57 -13.82
N GLY A 325 28.17 5.98 -15.02
CA GLY A 325 27.22 4.92 -15.38
C GLY A 325 25.77 5.42 -15.36
N VAL A 326 24.98 4.91 -14.42
CA VAL A 326 23.55 5.27 -14.24
C VAL A 326 23.37 6.66 -13.64
N ASN A 327 24.35 7.11 -12.85
CA ASN A 327 24.35 8.39 -12.16
C ASN A 327 25.30 9.37 -12.87
N ALA A 328 25.40 10.58 -12.33
CA ALA A 328 26.35 11.57 -12.77
C ALA A 328 27.03 12.26 -11.59
N LYS A 329 28.29 12.64 -11.78
CA LYS A 329 29.10 13.42 -10.84
C LYS A 329 29.18 14.86 -11.34
N LEU A 330 28.93 15.81 -10.43
CA LEU A 330 29.12 17.23 -10.71
C LEU A 330 30.56 17.60 -10.34
N LEU A 331 31.29 18.18 -11.28
CA LEU A 331 32.63 18.70 -11.07
C LEU A 331 32.53 20.03 -10.34
N GLY A 332 32.87 19.99 -9.05
CA GLY A 332 32.96 21.17 -8.20
C GLY A 332 34.37 21.78 -8.20
N CYS A 333 34.53 22.84 -7.42
CA CYS A 333 35.82 23.46 -7.11
C CYS A 333 36.50 22.84 -5.87
N HIS A 334 35.88 21.84 -5.23
CA HIS A 334 36.40 21.20 -4.03
C HIS A 334 37.07 19.86 -4.38
N GLY A 335 38.33 19.71 -3.98
CA GLY A 335 39.17 18.54 -4.24
C GLY A 335 40.64 18.83 -3.97
N PRO A 336 41.51 17.81 -4.09
CA PRO A 336 42.95 17.94 -3.84
C PRO A 336 43.57 19.05 -4.69
N LEU A 337 44.39 19.91 -4.06
CA LEU A 337 45.02 21.06 -4.73
C LEU A 337 45.91 20.64 -5.90
N SER A 338 46.55 19.47 -5.82
CA SER A 338 47.40 18.91 -6.88
C SER A 338 46.68 18.71 -8.22
N LYS A 339 45.34 18.55 -8.20
CA LYS A 339 44.53 18.34 -9.41
C LYS A 339 43.96 19.65 -9.98
N ARG A 340 44.25 20.80 -9.37
CA ARG A 340 43.79 22.10 -9.85
C ARG A 340 44.83 22.67 -10.81
N GLN A 341 44.37 23.08 -11.99
CA GLN A 341 45.21 23.77 -12.97
C GLN A 341 44.93 25.28 -12.90
N PRO A 342 45.97 26.13 -12.97
CA PRO A 342 45.80 27.58 -13.13
C PRO A 342 44.89 27.90 -14.32
N GLY A 343 43.97 28.86 -14.17
CA GLY A 343 43.03 29.25 -15.23
C GLY A 343 41.82 28.33 -15.43
N ARG A 344 41.71 27.21 -14.70
CA ARG A 344 40.50 26.36 -14.71
C ARG A 344 39.82 26.35 -13.33
N ALA A 345 38.58 26.84 -13.28
CA ALA A 345 37.79 26.88 -12.05
C ALA A 345 37.30 25.50 -11.57
N PHE A 346 37.22 24.51 -12.46
CA PHE A 346 36.68 23.17 -12.19
C PHE A 346 37.71 22.07 -12.47
N LEU A 347 37.64 20.99 -11.68
CA LEU A 347 38.50 19.82 -11.86
C LEU A 347 38.30 19.19 -13.25
N GLN A 348 39.39 18.76 -13.90
CA GLN A 348 39.30 18.04 -15.17
C GLN A 348 38.72 16.63 -14.96
N SER A 349 38.12 16.09 -16.03
CA SER A 349 37.58 14.74 -16.04
C SER A 349 38.69 13.69 -15.97
N THR A 350 38.75 12.91 -14.88
CA THR A 350 39.73 11.81 -14.69
C THR A 350 39.66 10.69 -15.73
N LEU A 351 38.64 10.66 -16.60
CA LEU A 351 38.53 9.69 -17.70
C LEU A 351 39.54 9.95 -18.83
N ALA A 352 40.11 11.15 -18.92
CA ALA A 352 41.13 11.47 -19.93
C ALA A 352 42.55 10.98 -19.56
N GLU A 353 42.76 10.52 -18.32
CA GLU A 353 44.08 10.06 -17.83
C GLU A 353 44.25 8.52 -17.90
N ALA A 354 43.24 7.79 -18.41
CA ALA A 354 43.21 6.32 -18.41
C ALA A 354 43.25 5.68 -19.81
N SER A 355 43.66 6.44 -20.82
CA SER A 355 43.82 5.99 -22.22
C SER A 355 45.26 6.07 -22.66
#